data_AF-A0A7V3VVS5-F1
#
_entry.id   AF-A0A7V3VVS5-F1
#
_cell.length_a   1.000
_cell.length_b   1.000
_cell.length_c   1.000
_cell.angle_alpha   90.00
_cell.angle_beta   90.00
_cell.angle_gamma   90.00
#
_symmetry.space_group_name_H-M   'P 1'
#
loop_
_entity.id
_entity.type
_entity.pdbx_description
1 polymer ?
#
loop_
_entity_poly.entity_id
_entity_poly.type
_entity_poly.pdbx_seq_one_letter_code
_entity_poly.pdbx_strand_id
1 'polypeptide(L)'
;LNRKKILPSIEGKEYPQNIELLLIEKGFIVKCIDAEAIAKQIGNPKVENSIILGFLSVLLPFKQKLWEEIIKSAVPLKTVEINLKAFNEGRRLAKKNAILERKN
;
A
#
# COMPACT_ATOMS: atom_id res chain seq x y z
N LEU A 1 4.77 -3.60 4.52
CA LEU A 1 3.75 -3.95 5.52
C LEU A 1 2.64 -2.92 5.51
N ASN A 2 1.41 -3.34 5.20
CA ASN A 2 0.24 -2.49 5.42
C ASN A 2 -0.18 -2.60 6.90
N ARG A 3 -0.51 -1.49 7.57
CA ARG A 3 -0.78 -1.46 9.02
C ARG A 3 -2.21 -1.84 9.43
N LYS A 4 -3.10 -1.99 8.45
CA LYS A 4 -4.47 -2.44 8.70
C LYS A 4 -4.49 -3.84 9.33
N LYS A 5 -5.13 -3.96 10.48
CA LYS A 5 -5.35 -5.24 11.15
C LYS A 5 -6.59 -5.93 10.56
N ILE A 6 -6.41 -7.13 10.03
CA ILE A 6 -7.50 -7.97 9.51
C ILE A 6 -7.66 -9.16 10.46
N LEU A 7 -8.74 -9.18 11.22
CA LEU A 7 -9.01 -10.27 12.16
C LEU A 7 -9.48 -11.51 11.38
N PRO A 8 -8.89 -12.70 11.62
CA PRO A 8 -9.42 -13.94 11.06
C PRO A 8 -10.77 -14.26 11.69
N SER A 9 -11.63 -15.01 10.97
CA SER A 9 -12.94 -15.48 11.47
C SER A 9 -12.84 -16.51 12.61
N ILE A 10 -11.65 -16.71 13.18
CA ILE A 10 -11.41 -17.65 14.27
C ILE A 10 -11.54 -16.86 15.57
N GLU A 11 -12.56 -17.17 16.37
CA GLU A 11 -12.77 -16.56 17.67
C GLU A 11 -11.61 -16.83 18.63
N GLY A 12 -11.28 -15.83 19.45
CA GLY A 12 -10.39 -15.99 20.61
C GLY A 12 -8.89 -15.86 20.35
N LYS A 13 -8.42 -15.52 19.14
CA LYS A 13 -7.00 -15.22 18.90
C LYS A 13 -6.74 -13.72 18.84
N GLU A 14 -5.86 -13.24 19.72
CA GLU A 14 -5.36 -11.86 19.66
C GLU A 14 -4.54 -11.62 18.39
N TYR A 15 -4.65 -10.42 17.83
CA TYR A 15 -3.85 -10.04 16.67
C TYR A 15 -2.38 -9.89 17.10
N PRO A 16 -1.42 -10.44 16.33
CA PRO A 16 0.00 -10.35 16.66
C PRO A 16 0.46 -8.90 16.86
N GLN A 17 1.26 -8.69 17.92
CA GLN A 17 1.89 -7.39 18.21
C GLN A 17 3.31 -7.35 17.65
N ASN A 18 3.88 -6.14 17.52
CA ASN A 18 5.29 -5.92 17.17
C ASN A 18 5.76 -6.59 15.86
N ILE A 19 4.85 -6.80 14.89
CA ILE A 19 5.16 -7.46 13.61
C ILE A 19 6.28 -6.74 12.84
N GLU A 20 6.32 -5.40 12.90
CA GLU A 20 7.39 -4.62 12.25
C GLU A 20 8.77 -5.03 12.77
N LEU A 21 8.94 -5.09 14.10
CA LEU A 21 10.19 -5.50 14.75
C LEU A 21 10.55 -6.95 14.42
N LEU A 22 9.58 -7.87 14.53
CA LEU A 22 9.80 -9.29 14.26
C LEU A 22 10.25 -9.56 12.81
N LEU A 23 9.76 -8.77 11.84
CA LEU A 23 10.21 -8.85 10.45
C LEU A 23 11.63 -8.29 10.28
N ILE A 24 11.96 -7.19 10.95
CA ILE A 24 13.32 -6.61 10.93
C ILE A 24 14.33 -7.58 11.55
N GLU A 25 14.02 -8.18 12.71
CA GLU A 25 14.89 -9.17 13.38
C GLU A 25 15.14 -10.41 12.52
N LYS A 26 14.19 -10.76 11.65
CA LYS A 26 14.34 -11.84 10.65
C LYS A 26 15.15 -11.43 9.42
N GLY A 27 15.66 -10.20 9.37
CA GLY A 27 16.50 -9.69 8.29
C GLY A 27 15.73 -9.14 7.08
N PHE A 28 14.43 -8.87 7.20
CA PHE A 28 13.67 -8.26 6.12
C PHE A 28 13.82 -6.73 6.10
N ILE A 29 13.85 -6.15 4.89
CA ILE A 29 13.67 -4.71 4.71
C ILE A 29 12.16 -4.41 4.81
N VAL A 30 11.76 -3.76 5.89
CA VAL A 30 10.34 -3.52 6.18
C VAL A 30 9.96 -2.09 5.83
N LYS A 31 9.15 -1.93 4.77
CA LYS A 31 8.55 -0.65 4.40
C LYS A 31 7.09 -0.60 4.79
N CYS A 32 6.70 0.35 5.63
CA CYS A 32 5.34 0.44 6.16
C CYS A 32 4.48 1.47 5.42
N ILE A 33 3.18 1.18 5.35
CA ILE A 33 2.14 2.08 4.84
C ILE A 33 0.86 1.90 5.66
N ASP A 34 0.15 3.00 5.90
CA ASP A 34 -1.22 2.98 6.43
C ASP A 34 -2.21 3.28 5.30
N ALA A 35 -2.43 2.27 4.45
CA ALA A 35 -3.21 2.46 3.23
C ALA A 35 -4.69 2.77 3.52
N GLU A 36 -5.22 2.26 4.64
CA GLU A 36 -6.60 2.53 5.05
C GLU A 36 -6.79 4.00 5.42
N ALA A 37 -5.90 4.57 6.25
CA ALA A 37 -5.97 5.98 6.61
C ALA A 37 -5.88 6.89 5.37
N ILE A 38 -4.99 6.56 4.43
CA ILE A 38 -4.83 7.30 3.18
C ILE A 38 -6.09 7.18 2.30
N ALA A 39 -6.68 5.98 2.18
CA ALA A 39 -7.91 5.77 1.41
C ALA A 39 -9.08 6.59 1.97
N LYS A 40 -9.18 6.68 3.31
CA LYS A 40 -10.14 7.53 4.01
C LYS A 40 -9.91 9.02 3.66
N GLN A 41 -8.66 9.49 3.65
CA GLN A 41 -8.32 10.87 3.26
C GLN A 41 -8.64 11.18 1.78
N ILE A 42 -8.49 10.19 0.88
CA ILE A 42 -8.87 10.33 -0.53
C ILE A 42 -10.40 10.43 -0.71
N GLY A 43 -11.17 10.01 0.30
CA GLY A 43 -12.64 10.05 0.29
C GLY A 43 -13.29 8.77 -0.22
N ASN A 44 -12.53 7.68 -0.40
CA ASN A 44 -13.08 6.39 -0.76
C ASN A 44 -12.28 5.25 -0.12
N PRO A 45 -12.78 4.61 0.95
CA PRO A 45 -12.05 3.52 1.60
C PRO A 45 -11.81 2.32 0.68
N LYS A 46 -12.56 2.17 -0.43
CA LYS A 46 -12.39 1.06 -1.38
C LYS A 46 -11.15 1.18 -2.25
N VAL A 47 -10.46 2.33 -2.27
CA VAL A 47 -9.23 2.50 -3.07
C VAL A 47 -7.94 2.11 -2.34
N GLU A 48 -8.04 1.53 -1.15
CA GLU A 48 -6.91 1.03 -0.36
C GLU A 48 -5.95 0.15 -1.19
N ASN A 49 -6.50 -0.79 -1.96
CA ASN A 49 -5.69 -1.69 -2.78
C ASN A 49 -4.88 -0.94 -3.84
N SER A 50 -5.47 0.07 -4.49
CA SER A 50 -4.77 0.88 -5.49
C SER A 50 -3.60 1.65 -4.89
N ILE A 51 -3.72 2.13 -3.65
CA ILE A 51 -2.61 2.75 -2.91
C ILE A 51 -1.48 1.74 -2.69
N ILE A 52 -1.79 0.51 -2.27
CA ILE A 52 -0.79 -0.54 -2.06
C ILE A 52 -0.07 -0.89 -3.38
N LEU A 53 -0.82 -1.05 -4.48
CA LEU A 53 -0.24 -1.30 -5.80
C LEU A 53 0.67 -0.14 -6.24
N GLY A 54 0.27 1.09 -5.96
CA GLY A 54 1.08 2.28 -6.14
C GLY A 54 2.40 2.17 -5.41
N PHE A 55 2.36 1.86 -4.12
CA PHE A 55 3.55 1.71 -3.30
C PHE A 55 4.51 0.63 -3.84
N LEU A 56 3.97 -0.54 -4.21
CA LEU A 56 4.73 -1.66 -4.76
C LEU A 56 5.34 -1.36 -6.14
N SER A 57 4.66 -0.57 -6.97
CA SER A 57 5.14 -0.24 -8.32
C SER A 57 6.48 0.51 -8.37
N VAL A 58 6.93 1.08 -7.24
CA VAL A 58 8.26 1.71 -7.11
C VAL A 58 9.34 0.71 -6.75
N LEU A 59 8.96 -0.41 -6.13
CA LEU A 59 9.87 -1.47 -5.68
C LEU A 59 10.06 -2.57 -6.74
N LEU A 60 9.11 -2.68 -7.68
CA LEU A 60 9.11 -3.69 -8.74
C LEU A 60 9.58 -3.10 -10.08
N PRO A 61 10.30 -3.87 -10.92
CA PRO A 61 10.92 -3.38 -12.15
C PRO A 61 9.93 -3.27 -13.34
N PHE A 62 8.72 -2.76 -13.09
CA PHE A 62 7.69 -2.59 -14.11
C PHE A 62 7.48 -1.11 -14.42
N LYS A 63 7.19 -0.79 -15.70
CA LYS A 63 6.91 0.58 -16.11
C LYS A 63 5.60 1.06 -15.46
N GLN A 64 5.59 2.28 -14.95
CA GLN A 64 4.40 2.92 -14.37
C GLN A 64 3.18 2.85 -15.30
N LYS A 65 3.37 3.11 -16.59
CA LYS A 65 2.29 3.12 -17.58
C LYS A 65 1.52 1.78 -17.62
N LEU A 66 2.24 0.66 -17.47
CA LEU A 66 1.63 -0.67 -17.45
C LEU A 66 0.68 -0.85 -16.26
N TRP A 67 1.07 -0.36 -15.08
CA TRP A 67 0.18 -0.35 -13.91
C TRP A 67 -1.09 0.47 -14.15
N GLU A 68 -0.93 1.68 -14.69
CA GLU A 68 -2.07 2.58 -14.96
C GLU A 68 -3.04 1.98 -15.98
N GLU A 69 -2.52 1.34 -17.04
CA GLU A 69 -3.32 0.64 -18.04
C GLU A 69 -4.13 -0.51 -17.43
N ILE A 70 -3.49 -1.37 -16.63
CA ILE A 70 -4.15 -2.50 -15.98
C ILE A 70 -5.19 -2.01 -14.95
N ILE A 71 -4.88 -0.96 -14.17
CA ILE A 71 -5.83 -0.39 -13.21
C ILE A 71 -7.07 0.13 -13.95
N LYS A 72 -6.89 0.86 -15.06
CA LYS A 72 -8.01 1.37 -15.88
C LYS A 72 -8.91 0.25 -16.40
N SER A 73 -8.34 -0.91 -16.77
CA SER A 73 -9.12 -2.05 -17.26
C SER A 73 -9.74 -2.91 -16.17
N ALA A 74 -9.16 -2.94 -14.96
CA ALA A 74 -9.59 -3.82 -13.88
C ALA A 74 -10.65 -3.23 -12.95
N VAL A 75 -10.71 -1.89 -12.82
CA VAL A 75 -11.66 -1.22 -11.92
C VAL A 75 -12.93 -0.78 -12.67
N PRO A 76 -14.08 -0.63 -11.98
CA PRO A 76 -15.27 -0.07 -12.60
C PRO A 76 -15.00 1.29 -13.26
N LEU A 77 -15.57 1.53 -14.45
CA LEU A 77 -15.33 2.73 -15.24
C LEU A 77 -15.51 4.04 -14.43
N LYS A 78 -16.54 4.08 -13.57
CA LYS A 78 -16.86 5.23 -12.71
C LYS A 78 -15.81 5.51 -11.61
N THR A 79 -14.93 4.56 -11.32
CA THR A 79 -13.93 4.66 -10.24
C THR A 79 -12.50 4.69 -10.76
N VAL A 80 -12.29 4.75 -12.08
CA VAL A 80 -10.96 4.78 -12.70
C VAL A 80 -10.13 5.94 -12.15
N GLU A 81 -10.67 7.15 -12.16
CA GLU A 81 -9.93 8.36 -11.75
C GLU A 81 -9.48 8.29 -10.29
N ILE A 82 -10.38 7.91 -9.38
CA ILE A 82 -10.07 7.83 -7.95
C ILE A 82 -9.08 6.70 -7.63
N ASN A 83 -9.11 5.59 -8.38
CA ASN A 83 -8.13 4.52 -8.25
C ASN A 83 -6.75 4.93 -8.78
N LEU A 84 -6.68 5.66 -9.90
CA LEU A 84 -5.42 6.21 -10.40
C LEU A 84 -4.83 7.26 -9.45
N LYS A 85 -5.68 8.10 -8.85
CA LYS A 85 -5.27 9.04 -7.80
C LYS A 85 -4.66 8.30 -6.59
N ALA A 86 -5.33 7.25 -6.12
CA ALA A 86 -4.84 6.39 -5.05
C ALA A 86 -3.50 5.71 -5.39
N PHE A 87 -3.38 5.16 -6.60
CA PHE A 87 -2.15 4.57 -7.10
C PHE A 87 -0.99 5.55 -7.10
N ASN A 88 -1.21 6.76 -7.62
CA ASN A 88 -0.20 7.81 -7.64
C ASN A 88 0.22 8.25 -6.23
N GLU A 89 -0.72 8.31 -5.29
CA GLU A 89 -0.41 8.62 -3.89
C GLU A 89 0.44 7.52 -3.24
N GLY A 90 0.12 6.25 -3.48
CA GLY A 90 0.95 5.12 -3.06
C GLY A 90 2.39 5.21 -3.58
N ARG A 91 2.55 5.57 -4.87
CA ARG A 91 3.87 5.78 -5.49
C ARG A 91 4.66 6.91 -4.84
N ARG A 92 3.99 8.03 -4.57
CA ARG A 92 4.59 9.19 -3.91
C ARG A 92 5.14 8.82 -2.54
N LEU A 93 4.38 8.05 -1.77
CA LEU A 93 4.76 7.59 -0.43
C LEU A 93 5.95 6.61 -0.45
N ALA A 94 5.98 5.67 -1.39
CA ALA A 94 7.12 4.77 -1.55
C ALA A 94 8.42 5.52 -1.83
N LYS A 95 8.38 6.53 -2.71
CA LYS A 95 9.55 7.38 -3.00
C LYS A 95 9.96 8.23 -1.79
N LYS A 96 9.01 8.77 -1.03
CA LYS A 96 9.30 9.52 0.21
C LYS A 96 9.99 8.64 1.25
N ASN A 97 9.52 7.40 1.45
CA ASN A 97 10.15 6.44 2.34
C ASN A 97 11.56 6.03 1.86
N ALA A 98 11.76 5.85 0.54
CA ALA A 98 13.08 5.58 -0.02
C ALA A 98 14.09 6.73 0.16
N ILE A 99 13.63 7.98 0.27
CA ILE A 99 14.48 9.15 0.55
C ILE A 99 14.88 9.20 2.04
N LEU A 100 14.01 8.75 2.94
CA LEU A 100 14.28 8.74 4.40
C LEU A 100 15.25 7.62 4.79
N GLU A 101 15.16 6.44 4.16
CA GLU A 101 16.10 5.33 4.40
C GLU A 101 17.52 5.58 3.86
N ARG A 102 17.69 6.46 2.85
CA ARG A 102 19.02 6.82 2.31
C ARG A 102 19.78 7.85 3.15
N LYS A 103 19.15 8.44 4.17
CA LYS A 103 19.73 9.47 5.03
C LYS A 103 20.27 8.95 6.36
N ASN A 104 20.24 7.64 6.59
CA ASN A 104 20.83 6.98 7.75
C ASN A 104 22.02 6.11 7.31
#